data_AF-A0A265Q3E0-F1
#
_entry.id   AF-A0A265Q3E0-F1
#
_cell.length_a   1.000
_cell.length_b   1.000
_cell.length_c   1.000
_cell.angle_alpha   90.00
_cell.angle_beta   90.00
_cell.angle_gamma   90.00
#
_symmetry.space_group_name_H-M   'P 1'
#
loop_
_entity.id
_entity.type
_entity.pdbx_description
1 polymer ?
#
loop_
_entity_poly.entity_id
_entity_poly.type
_entity_poly.pdbx_seq_one_letter_code
_entity_poly.pdbx_strand_id
1 'polypeptide(L)'
;MRLRQRDLKSYMVKKHGTFKEIDGTKYTGYEHTGQTVKAKIHPAGGKMLSEIYGVRLANMQTMLMEDAELARELDVEFNSQKQQYGVCVYRNKDQEPDYKIVAIRPWDGHIVADLERI
;
A
#
# COMPACT_ATOMS: atom_id res chain seq x y z
N MET A 1 -1.54 6.86 18.66
CA MET A 1 -0.29 7.57 18.29
C MET A 1 -0.61 8.50 17.13
N ARG A 2 -0.43 9.82 17.26
CA ARG A 2 -0.76 10.75 16.17
C ARG A 2 0.42 10.92 15.23
N LEU A 3 0.22 10.70 13.93
CA LEU A 3 1.25 10.89 12.92
C LEU A 3 1.60 12.38 12.80
N ARG A 4 2.90 12.67 12.69
CA ARG A 4 3.37 14.04 12.49
C ARG A 4 3.20 14.40 11.02
N GLN A 5 2.42 15.43 10.73
CA GLN A 5 2.12 15.88 9.37
C GLN A 5 3.37 16.14 8.52
N ARG A 6 4.49 16.59 9.13
CA ARG A 6 5.78 16.80 8.46
C ARG A 6 6.45 15.52 7.94
N ASP A 7 6.12 14.37 8.50
CA ASP A 7 6.72 13.08 8.11
C ASP A 7 5.92 12.40 6.99
N LEU A 8 4.73 12.92 6.67
CA LEU A 8 3.84 12.35 5.66
C LEU A 8 4.28 12.81 4.27
N LYS A 9 4.44 11.83 3.37
CA LYS A 9 4.70 12.05 1.96
C LYS A 9 3.56 11.45 1.13
N SER A 10 3.35 12.01 -0.05
CA SER A 10 2.35 11.52 -0.98
C SER A 10 2.91 10.35 -1.79
N TYR A 11 2.26 9.20 -1.70
CA TYR A 11 2.57 8.01 -2.48
C TYR A 11 1.38 7.63 -3.35
N MET A 12 1.66 6.99 -4.49
CA MET A 12 0.63 6.51 -5.38
C MET A 12 0.34 5.04 -5.12
N VAL A 13 -0.93 4.74 -4.89
CA VAL A 13 -1.44 3.39 -4.70
C VAL A 13 -2.29 3.01 -5.91
N LYS A 14 -2.06 1.82 -6.46
CA LYS A 14 -2.73 1.31 -7.65
C LYS A 14 -3.40 -0.02 -7.32
N LYS A 15 -4.69 -0.17 -7.65
CA LYS A 15 -5.42 -1.43 -7.63
C LYS A 15 -4.76 -2.41 -8.59
N HIS A 16 -4.59 -3.64 -8.14
CA HIS A 16 -4.18 -4.76 -8.97
C HIS A 16 -5.40 -5.60 -9.32
N GLY A 17 -5.67 -5.81 -10.59
CA GLY A 17 -6.87 -6.51 -11.03
C GLY A 17 -6.94 -6.65 -12.54
N THR A 18 -8.14 -6.99 -13.02
CA THR A 18 -8.43 -7.08 -14.45
C THR A 18 -9.17 -5.84 -14.89
N PHE A 19 -8.53 -5.05 -15.74
CA PHE A 19 -9.06 -3.79 -16.27
C PHE A 19 -9.39 -3.93 -17.76
N LYS A 20 -10.24 -3.03 -18.25
CA LYS A 20 -10.64 -2.98 -19.65
C LYS A 20 -10.11 -1.70 -20.27
N GLU A 21 -9.38 -1.82 -21.37
CA GLU A 21 -8.93 -0.68 -22.16
C GLU A 21 -10.04 -0.14 -23.06
N ILE A 22 -9.80 1.04 -23.64
CA ILE A 22 -10.74 1.74 -24.54
C ILE A 22 -11.08 0.86 -25.75
N ASP A 23 -10.12 0.08 -26.24
CA ASP A 23 -10.27 -0.87 -27.35
C ASP A 23 -11.07 -2.14 -26.97
N GLY A 24 -11.42 -2.28 -25.69
CA GLY A 24 -12.19 -3.40 -25.18
C GLY A 24 -11.37 -4.62 -24.77
N THR A 25 -10.07 -4.61 -25.05
CA THR A 25 -9.11 -5.61 -24.56
C THR A 25 -9.02 -5.57 -23.03
N LYS A 26 -9.00 -6.75 -22.41
CA LYS A 26 -8.80 -6.89 -20.97
C LYS A 26 -7.32 -7.14 -20.69
N TYR A 27 -6.76 -6.44 -19.72
CA TYR A 27 -5.43 -6.74 -19.19
C TYR A 27 -5.51 -7.02 -17.70
N THR A 28 -4.59 -7.87 -17.22
CA THR A 28 -4.40 -8.13 -15.79
C THR A 28 -3.13 -7.44 -15.36
N GLY A 29 -3.22 -6.55 -14.39
CA GLY A 29 -2.08 -5.76 -13.91
C GLY A 29 -2.52 -4.68 -12.94
N TYR A 30 -1.77 -3.58 -12.90
CA TYR A 30 -2.09 -2.43 -12.07
C TYR A 30 -2.92 -1.40 -12.85
N GLU A 31 -3.84 -0.73 -12.16
CA GLU A 31 -4.60 0.37 -12.75
C GLU A 31 -3.67 1.52 -13.20
N HIS A 32 -3.98 2.13 -14.35
CA HIS A 32 -3.24 3.30 -14.81
C HIS A 32 -3.44 4.51 -13.86
N THR A 33 -4.70 4.72 -13.45
CA THR A 33 -5.09 5.84 -12.60
C THR A 33 -5.09 5.41 -11.13
N GLY A 34 -3.93 5.49 -10.48
CA GLY A 34 -3.82 5.23 -9.05
C GLY A 34 -4.35 6.38 -8.18
N GLN A 35 -4.57 6.08 -6.91
CA GLN A 35 -4.97 7.03 -5.87
C GLN A 35 -3.74 7.57 -5.13
N THR A 36 -3.75 8.85 -4.76
CA THR A 36 -2.67 9.45 -3.98
C THR A 36 -3.00 9.42 -2.49
N VAL A 37 -2.15 8.76 -1.70
CA VAL A 37 -2.29 8.62 -0.25
C VAL A 37 -1.13 9.30 0.46
N LYS A 38 -1.42 10.02 1.55
CA LYS A 38 -0.39 10.58 2.44
C LYS A 38 0.01 9.54 3.50
N ALA A 39 1.27 9.15 3.50
CA ALA A 39 1.77 8.14 4.42
C ALA A 39 3.22 8.40 4.83
N LYS A 40 3.66 7.71 5.87
CA LYS A 40 5.05 7.58 6.27
C LYS A 40 5.52 6.16 5.99
N ILE A 41 6.51 6.00 5.13
CA ILE A 41 7.08 4.68 4.78
C ILE A 41 8.49 4.58 5.35
N HIS A 42 8.79 3.43 5.96
CA HIS A 42 10.09 3.12 6.53
C HIS A 42 10.34 1.60 6.49
N PRO A 43 11.60 1.14 6.60
CA PRO A 43 11.91 -0.28 6.60
C PRO A 43 11.13 -1.04 7.67
N ALA A 44 10.57 -2.19 7.29
CA ALA A 44 9.87 -3.04 8.23
C ALA A 44 10.86 -3.61 9.26
N GLY A 45 10.44 -3.67 10.53
CA GLY A 45 11.29 -4.13 11.60
C GLY A 45 10.52 -4.51 12.86
N GLY A 46 11.23 -5.04 13.85
CA GLY A 46 10.66 -5.45 15.13
C GLY A 46 10.35 -6.95 15.21
N LYS A 47 10.33 -7.45 16.44
CA LYS A 47 10.26 -8.89 16.73
C LYS A 47 9.07 -9.58 16.06
N MET A 48 7.88 -8.99 16.16
CA MET A 48 6.65 -9.54 15.57
C MET A 48 6.79 -9.76 14.05
N LEU A 49 7.28 -8.75 13.31
CA LEU A 49 7.42 -8.86 11.85
C LEU A 49 8.50 -9.87 11.46
N SER A 50 9.58 -9.98 12.25
CA SER A 50 10.60 -11.02 12.07
C SER A 50 10.03 -12.42 12.26
N GLU A 51 9.14 -12.62 13.22
CA GLU A 51 8.48 -13.92 13.45
C GLU A 51 7.49 -14.26 12.33
N ILE A 52 6.76 -13.27 11.80
CA ILE A 52 5.77 -13.48 10.72
C ILE A 52 6.45 -13.72 9.36
N TYR A 53 7.43 -12.88 9.01
CA TYR A 53 7.97 -12.82 7.65
C TYR A 53 9.38 -13.39 7.52
N GLY A 54 10.10 -13.59 8.63
CA GLY A 54 11.43 -14.19 8.64
C GLY A 54 12.40 -13.49 7.68
N VAL A 55 12.99 -14.26 6.76
CA VAL A 55 13.96 -13.78 5.76
C VAL A 55 13.37 -12.75 4.79
N ARG A 56 12.04 -12.74 4.58
CA ARG A 56 11.37 -11.79 3.66
C ARG A 56 11.33 -10.38 4.23
N LEU A 57 11.50 -10.22 5.54
CA LEU A 57 11.48 -8.92 6.22
C LEU A 57 12.47 -7.92 5.61
N ALA A 58 13.62 -8.40 5.12
CA ALA A 58 14.64 -7.57 4.47
C ALA A 58 14.12 -6.81 3.24
N ASN A 59 13.07 -7.34 2.58
CA ASN A 59 12.44 -6.72 1.40
C ASN A 59 11.11 -6.03 1.73
N MET A 60 10.81 -5.84 3.02
CA MET A 60 9.56 -5.26 3.47
C MET A 60 9.70 -3.82 3.94
N GLN A 61 8.62 -3.07 3.78
CA GLN A 61 8.46 -1.71 4.29
C GLN A 61 7.16 -1.64 5.08
N THR A 62 7.12 -0.77 6.08
CA THR A 62 5.90 -0.47 6.82
C THR A 62 5.42 0.93 6.45
N MET A 63 4.17 1.00 5.99
CA MET A 63 3.47 2.21 5.61
C MET A 63 2.48 2.60 6.70
N LEU A 64 2.66 3.76 7.32
CA LEU A 64 1.68 4.33 8.25
C LEU A 64 0.88 5.43 7.55
N MET A 65 -0.43 5.30 7.57
CA MET A 65 -1.37 6.27 7.04
C MET A 65 -2.12 6.93 8.19
N GLU A 66 -2.45 8.21 8.04
CA GLU A 66 -3.41 8.85 8.94
C GLU A 66 -4.78 8.20 8.74
N ASP A 67 -5.55 8.09 9.81
CA ASP A 67 -6.91 7.55 9.78
C ASP A 67 -7.87 8.52 9.09
N ALA A 68 -7.73 8.59 7.77
CA ALA A 68 -8.52 9.38 6.85
C ALA A 68 -9.42 8.48 6.00
N GLU A 69 -10.43 9.08 5.37
CA GLU A 69 -11.43 8.36 4.55
C GLU A 69 -10.76 7.41 3.54
N LEU A 70 -9.84 7.91 2.71
CA LEU A 70 -9.11 7.11 1.72
C LEU A 70 -8.35 5.92 2.33
N ALA A 71 -7.80 6.07 3.53
CA ALA A 71 -7.06 4.99 4.18
C ALA A 71 -8.01 3.92 4.73
N ARG A 72 -9.19 4.31 5.21
CA ARG A 72 -10.26 3.40 5.63
C ARG A 72 -10.91 2.68 4.45
N GLU A 73 -11.14 3.38 3.34
CA GLU A 73 -11.61 2.76 2.10
C GLU A 73 -10.62 1.69 1.65
N LEU A 74 -9.32 2.02 1.63
CA LEU A 74 -8.27 1.09 1.26
C LEU A 74 -8.19 -0.14 2.21
N ASP A 75 -8.39 0.05 3.52
CA ASP A 75 -8.53 -1.06 4.48
C ASP A 75 -9.74 -1.95 4.16
N VAL A 76 -10.92 -1.36 3.97
CA VAL A 76 -12.16 -2.10 3.67
C VAL A 76 -12.05 -2.87 2.36
N GLU A 77 -11.54 -2.24 1.30
CA GLU A 77 -11.36 -2.88 0.00
C GLU A 77 -10.33 -4.03 0.09
N PHE A 78 -9.22 -3.85 0.82
CA PHE A 78 -8.22 -4.90 0.98
C PHE A 78 -8.72 -6.08 1.84
N ASN A 79 -9.24 -5.79 3.04
CA ASN A 79 -9.58 -6.82 4.01
C ASN A 79 -10.91 -7.51 3.69
N SER A 80 -11.94 -6.74 3.29
CA SER A 80 -13.29 -7.25 3.01
C SER A 80 -13.46 -7.68 1.55
N GLN A 81 -13.02 -6.86 0.60
CA GLN A 81 -13.22 -7.15 -0.84
C GLN A 81 -12.07 -7.95 -1.47
N LYS A 82 -11.01 -8.26 -0.70
CA LYS A 82 -9.80 -8.97 -1.18
C LYS A 82 -9.14 -8.27 -2.37
N GLN A 83 -9.32 -6.96 -2.48
CA GLN A 83 -8.70 -6.16 -3.52
C GLN A 83 -7.21 -6.04 -3.26
N GLN A 84 -6.40 -6.39 -4.26
CA GLN A 84 -4.95 -6.27 -4.17
C GLN A 84 -4.51 -4.86 -4.58
N TYR A 85 -3.43 -4.39 -3.98
CA TYR A 85 -2.89 -3.06 -4.21
C TYR A 85 -1.37 -3.08 -4.35
N GLY A 86 -0.86 -2.19 -5.18
CA GLY A 86 0.55 -1.86 -5.31
C GLY A 86 0.81 -0.41 -4.93
N VAL A 87 2.00 -0.13 -4.42
CA VAL A 87 2.44 1.18 -3.96
C VAL A 87 3.73 1.56 -4.69
N CYS A 88 3.75 2.76 -5.25
CA CYS A 88 4.95 3.37 -5.82
C CYS A 88 5.72 4.06 -4.69
N VAL A 89 6.72 3.39 -4.12
CA VAL A 89 7.51 3.91 -2.99
C VAL A 89 8.71 4.68 -3.51
N TYR A 90 9.46 4.09 -4.44
CA TYR A 90 10.62 4.69 -5.08
C TYR A 90 10.41 4.96 -6.58
N ARG A 91 9.30 4.49 -7.15
CA ARG A 91 8.94 4.72 -8.55
C ARG A 91 8.10 5.98 -8.75
N ASN A 92 8.14 6.51 -9.97
CA ASN A 92 7.27 7.62 -10.36
C ASN A 92 5.81 7.16 -10.47
N LYS A 93 4.89 8.13 -10.35
CA LYS A 93 3.44 7.93 -10.41
C LYS A 93 2.98 7.24 -11.70
N ASP A 94 3.64 7.52 -12.81
CA ASP A 94 3.33 6.96 -14.13
C ASP A 94 3.86 5.53 -14.33
N GLN A 95 4.68 5.01 -13.40
CA GLN A 95 5.28 3.69 -13.51
C GLN A 95 4.51 2.63 -12.74
N GLU A 96 4.79 1.36 -13.02
CA GLU A 96 4.29 0.26 -12.20
C GLU A 96 4.83 0.33 -10.77
N PRO A 97 4.02 -0.07 -9.78
CA PRO A 97 4.43 -0.02 -8.38
C PRO A 97 5.59 -0.96 -8.09
N ASP A 98 6.46 -0.56 -7.17
CA ASP A 98 7.62 -1.35 -6.73
C ASP A 98 7.35 -2.21 -5.48
N TYR A 99 6.25 -1.94 -4.77
CA TYR A 99 5.81 -2.72 -3.62
C TYR A 99 4.34 -3.14 -3.78
N LYS A 100 3.97 -4.26 -3.20
CA LYS A 100 2.58 -4.70 -3.02
C LYS A 100 2.19 -4.65 -1.55
N ILE A 101 0.91 -4.36 -1.28
CA ILE A 101 0.37 -4.44 0.08
C ILE A 101 0.10 -5.91 0.41
N VAL A 102 0.70 -6.41 1.50
CA VAL A 102 0.52 -7.79 1.96
C VAL A 102 -0.36 -7.91 3.19
N ALA A 103 -0.49 -6.84 3.97
CA ALA A 103 -1.38 -6.79 5.12
C ALA A 103 -1.77 -5.34 5.43
N ILE A 104 -2.99 -5.16 5.94
CA ILE A 104 -3.47 -3.88 6.47
C ILE A 104 -4.08 -4.12 7.84
N ARG A 105 -3.64 -3.31 8.80
CA ARG A 105 -4.02 -3.38 10.21
C ARG A 105 -4.47 -1.98 10.65
N PRO A 106 -5.78 -1.76 10.83
CA PRO A 106 -6.27 -0.50 11.38
C PRO A 106 -5.97 -0.43 12.89
N TRP A 107 -5.56 0.74 13.36
CA TRP A 107 -5.31 1.06 14.76
C TRP A 107 -6.06 2.33 15.16
N ASP A 108 -6.16 2.59 16.47
CA ASP A 108 -6.76 3.82 16.97
C ASP A 108 -5.95 5.06 16.52
N GLY A 109 -6.52 5.81 15.58
CA GLY A 109 -5.99 7.06 15.02
C GLY A 109 -4.97 6.91 13.88
N HIS A 110 -4.67 5.71 13.39
CA HIS A 110 -3.83 5.50 12.20
C HIS A 110 -4.00 4.09 11.62
N ILE A 111 -3.63 3.91 10.36
CA ILE A 111 -3.67 2.60 9.69
C ILE A 111 -2.25 2.19 9.32
N VAL A 112 -1.90 0.92 9.58
CA VAL A 112 -0.59 0.36 9.29
C VAL A 112 -0.73 -0.68 8.19
N ALA A 113 -0.02 -0.49 7.09
CA ALA A 113 0.07 -1.44 6.01
C ALA A 113 1.50 -2.01 5.89
N ASP A 114 1.61 -3.31 5.74
CA ASP A 114 2.86 -4.00 5.45
C ASP A 114 3.01 -4.13 3.94
N LEU A 115 4.15 -3.69 3.45
CA LEU A 115 4.50 -3.66 2.04
C LEU A 115 5.61 -4.66 1.78
N GLU A 116 5.50 -5.42 0.70
CA GLU A 116 6.56 -6.31 0.20
C GLU A 116 6.99 -5.86 -1.19
N ARG A 117 8.31 -5.83 -1.43
CA ARG A 117 8.84 -5.55 -2.77
C ARG A 117 8.36 -6.59 -3.79
N ILE A 118 7.96 -6.12 -4.97
CA ILE A 118 7.53 -6.97 -6.10
C ILE A 118 8.75 -7.54 -6.83
#